data_AF-A0A7S2UX21-F1
#
_entry.id   AF-A0A7S2UX21-F1
#
_cell.length_a   1.000
_cell.length_b   1.000
_cell.length_c   1.000
_cell.angle_alpha   90.00
_cell.angle_beta   90.00
_cell.angle_gamma   90.00
#
_symmetry.space_group_name_H-M   'P 1'
#
loop_
_entity.id
_entity.type
_entity.pdbx_description
1 polymer ?
#
loop_
_entity_poly.entity_id
_entity_poly.type
_entity_poly.pdbx_seq_one_letter_code
_entity_poly.pdbx_strand_id
1 'polypeptide(L)'
;AILGVSLAVAKAGAAGKGVPLYQHLADLAGNSKLVLPVPSFNVINGGSHAGNKLAFQEFMIMPIGCATFKEAMQVGAEVYHNLKKVIKEKYGQDATNVGDEGGFAPNIQSNKEGVELLMEARKRSGHEDKVVFAMDVAASEFYKDGKYDLDFKNKDGDGSQVLTGEQLMNMYRELASEYPIMSIEDPFDQDDWPAYTAMTAAMGT
;
A
#
# COMPACT_ATOMS: atom_id res chain seq x y z
N ALA A 1 -4.32 -4.56 -26.81
CA ALA A 1 -4.88 -5.53 -27.76
C ALA A 1 -4.86 -6.96 -27.21
N ILE A 2 -3.70 -7.53 -26.89
CA ILE A 2 -3.56 -8.94 -26.51
C ILE A 2 -4.25 -9.28 -25.19
N LEU A 3 -3.98 -8.53 -24.11
CA LEU A 3 -4.53 -8.83 -22.77
C LEU A 3 -6.07 -8.85 -22.75
N GLY A 4 -6.71 -7.87 -23.40
CA GLY A 4 -8.19 -7.81 -23.47
C GLY A 4 -8.80 -9.04 -24.14
N VAL A 5 -8.20 -9.51 -25.24
CA VAL A 5 -8.63 -10.75 -25.91
C VAL A 5 -8.38 -11.96 -25.02
N SER A 6 -7.22 -12.05 -24.38
CA SER A 6 -6.88 -13.14 -23.45
C SER A 6 -7.89 -13.27 -22.30
N LEU A 7 -8.26 -12.15 -21.67
CA LEU A 7 -9.26 -12.13 -20.59
C LEU A 7 -10.66 -12.52 -21.09
N ALA A 8 -11.05 -12.07 -22.29
CA ALA A 8 -12.32 -12.45 -22.89
C ALA A 8 -12.39 -13.95 -23.19
N VAL A 9 -11.29 -14.53 -23.69
CA VAL A 9 -11.17 -15.98 -23.93
C VAL A 9 -11.31 -16.76 -22.63
N ALA A 10 -10.69 -16.34 -21.53
CA ALA A 10 -10.85 -16.99 -20.22
C ALA A 10 -12.30 -16.95 -19.71
N LYS A 11 -13.00 -15.81 -19.87
CA LYS A 11 -14.43 -15.70 -19.52
C LYS A 11 -15.31 -16.61 -20.36
N ALA A 12 -15.08 -16.65 -21.67
CA ALA A 12 -15.80 -17.55 -22.58
C ALA A 12 -15.51 -19.02 -22.25
N GLY A 13 -14.27 -19.37 -21.92
CA GLY A 13 -13.86 -20.71 -21.49
C GLY A 13 -14.57 -21.16 -20.21
N ALA A 14 -14.68 -20.28 -19.22
CA ALA A 14 -15.45 -20.56 -17.99
C ALA A 14 -16.93 -20.81 -18.29
N ALA A 15 -17.55 -19.93 -19.09
CA ALA A 15 -18.95 -20.07 -19.49
C ALA A 15 -19.20 -21.36 -20.30
N GLY A 16 -18.31 -21.71 -21.23
CA GLY A 16 -18.40 -22.93 -22.03
C GLY A 16 -18.27 -24.21 -21.19
N LYS A 17 -17.51 -24.18 -20.08
CA LYS A 17 -17.44 -25.28 -19.10
C LYS A 17 -18.61 -25.28 -18.10
N GLY A 18 -19.42 -24.20 -18.05
CA GLY A 18 -20.49 -24.06 -17.06
C GLY A 18 -20.00 -23.85 -15.63
N VAL A 19 -18.80 -23.28 -15.44
CA VAL A 19 -18.21 -23.03 -14.11
C VAL A 19 -17.96 -21.52 -13.88
N PRO A 20 -17.91 -21.05 -12.62
CA PRO A 20 -17.48 -19.68 -12.34
C PRO A 20 -16.08 -19.37 -12.85
N LEU A 21 -15.80 -18.10 -13.19
CA LEU A 21 -14.50 -17.69 -13.73
C LEU A 21 -13.32 -18.07 -12.81
N TYR A 22 -13.46 -17.87 -11.49
CA TYR A 22 -12.39 -18.22 -10.54
C TYR A 22 -12.05 -19.72 -10.56
N GLN A 23 -13.05 -20.58 -10.80
CA GLN A 23 -12.83 -22.03 -10.90
C GLN A 23 -12.11 -22.36 -12.21
N HIS A 24 -12.48 -21.72 -13.31
CA HIS A 24 -11.78 -21.88 -14.58
C HIS A 24 -10.30 -21.47 -14.48
N LEU A 25 -10.01 -20.34 -13.80
CA LEU A 25 -8.65 -19.89 -13.55
C LEU A 25 -7.89 -20.86 -12.63
N ALA A 26 -8.54 -21.42 -11.62
CA ALA A 26 -7.95 -22.45 -10.76
C ALA A 26 -7.58 -23.71 -11.54
N ASP A 27 -8.45 -24.18 -12.44
CA ASP A 27 -8.15 -25.31 -13.32
C ASP A 27 -6.92 -25.03 -14.20
N LEU A 28 -6.84 -23.84 -14.81
CA LEU A 28 -5.72 -23.43 -15.67
C LEU A 28 -4.41 -23.34 -14.90
N ALA A 29 -4.45 -22.93 -13.63
CA ALA A 29 -3.29 -22.83 -12.75
C ALA A 29 -2.94 -24.17 -12.05
N GLY A 30 -3.74 -25.22 -12.23
CA GLY A 30 -3.58 -26.48 -11.50
C GLY A 30 -3.85 -26.36 -9.99
N ASN A 31 -4.61 -25.34 -9.57
CA ASN A 31 -4.93 -25.10 -8.17
C ASN A 31 -6.20 -25.87 -7.74
N SER A 32 -6.04 -26.85 -6.85
CA SER A 32 -7.13 -27.67 -6.32
C SER A 32 -7.79 -27.09 -5.06
N LYS A 33 -7.19 -26.07 -4.43
CA LYS A 33 -7.67 -25.49 -3.17
C LYS A 33 -7.82 -23.98 -3.32
N LEU A 34 -9.06 -23.53 -3.42
CA LEU A 34 -9.38 -22.10 -3.43
C LEU A 34 -9.16 -21.49 -2.04
N VAL A 35 -8.62 -20.28 -2.03
CA VAL A 35 -8.39 -19.46 -0.84
C VAL A 35 -8.88 -18.06 -1.15
N LEU A 36 -9.64 -17.45 -0.24
CA LEU A 36 -10.00 -16.04 -0.34
C LEU A 36 -8.82 -15.19 0.16
N PRO A 37 -8.45 -14.10 -0.52
CA PRO A 37 -7.32 -13.27 -0.14
C PRO A 37 -7.64 -12.41 1.08
N VAL A 38 -6.61 -11.94 1.79
CA VAL A 38 -6.74 -10.75 2.63
C VAL A 38 -6.74 -9.53 1.71
N PRO A 39 -7.75 -8.64 1.77
CA PRO A 39 -7.71 -7.42 0.99
C PRO A 39 -6.67 -6.45 1.57
N SER A 40 -5.82 -5.87 0.72
CA SER A 40 -4.99 -4.72 1.08
C SER A 40 -5.68 -3.48 0.54
N PHE A 41 -6.18 -2.61 1.44
CA PHE A 41 -6.91 -1.42 1.03
C PHE A 41 -5.97 -0.22 1.06
N ASN A 42 -5.73 0.40 -0.09
CA ASN A 42 -5.08 1.71 -0.14
C ASN A 42 -6.01 2.77 0.46
N VAL A 43 -5.54 3.48 1.49
CA VAL A 43 -6.36 4.43 2.27
C VAL A 43 -5.73 5.81 2.43
N ILE A 44 -4.41 5.95 2.19
CA ILE A 44 -3.72 7.24 2.07
C ILE A 44 -2.82 7.19 0.84
N ASN A 45 -2.96 8.20 -0.02
CA ASN A 45 -2.18 8.40 -1.22
C ASN A 45 -1.07 9.45 -1.01
N GLY A 46 0.10 9.16 -1.56
CA GLY A 46 1.23 10.06 -1.71
C GLY A 46 1.86 9.90 -3.10
N GLY A 47 3.19 10.03 -3.18
CA GLY A 47 3.96 9.82 -4.40
C GLY A 47 3.42 10.61 -5.59
N SER A 48 3.42 9.96 -6.76
CA SER A 48 2.89 10.50 -8.01
C SER A 48 1.36 10.52 -8.06
N HIS A 49 0.68 9.84 -7.12
CA HIS A 49 -0.78 9.74 -7.04
C HIS A 49 -1.44 10.89 -6.25
N ALA A 50 -0.67 11.78 -5.63
CA ALA A 50 -1.20 12.89 -4.84
C ALA A 50 -0.33 14.15 -4.86
N GLY A 51 -0.99 15.32 -4.86
CA GLY A 51 -0.36 16.65 -4.81
C GLY A 51 0.16 17.08 -3.43
N ASN A 52 0.25 16.17 -2.46
CA ASN A 52 0.84 16.43 -1.14
C ASN A 52 2.37 16.26 -1.17
N LYS A 53 3.06 16.46 -0.04
CA LYS A 53 4.52 16.26 0.07
C LYS A 53 4.95 14.81 0.27
N LEU A 54 4.02 13.90 0.54
CA LEU A 54 4.32 12.53 0.91
C LEU A 54 5.03 11.79 -0.23
N ALA A 55 6.21 11.22 0.03
CA ALA A 55 7.00 10.55 -0.99
C ALA A 55 6.45 9.17 -1.34
N PHE A 56 6.11 8.36 -0.32
CA PHE A 56 5.61 7.00 -0.55
C PHE A 56 4.23 7.07 -1.19
N GLN A 57 3.98 6.16 -2.13
CA GLN A 57 2.82 6.21 -3.00
C GLN A 57 1.54 5.79 -2.30
N GLU A 58 1.59 4.70 -1.52
CA GLU A 58 0.39 4.12 -0.90
C GLU A 58 0.66 3.69 0.53
N PHE A 59 -0.30 3.99 1.40
CA PHE A 59 -0.36 3.41 2.75
C PHE A 59 -1.66 2.62 2.85
N MET A 60 -1.49 1.32 3.07
CA MET A 60 -2.56 0.35 3.03
C MET A 60 -2.87 -0.22 4.41
N ILE A 61 -4.12 -0.64 4.60
CA ILE A 61 -4.56 -1.43 5.74
C ILE A 61 -4.91 -2.86 5.30
N MET A 62 -4.49 -3.84 6.10
CA MET A 62 -4.72 -5.27 5.87
C MET A 62 -5.39 -5.90 7.10
N PRO A 63 -6.68 -6.30 7.02
CA PRO A 63 -7.40 -6.92 8.12
C PRO A 63 -7.08 -8.42 8.23
N ILE A 64 -5.82 -8.75 8.55
CA ILE A 64 -5.33 -10.15 8.62
C ILE A 64 -5.96 -10.96 9.76
N GLY A 65 -6.49 -10.31 10.80
CA GLY A 65 -7.10 -10.98 11.96
C GLY A 65 -8.55 -11.41 11.75
N CYS A 66 -9.13 -11.16 10.57
CA CYS A 66 -10.51 -11.51 10.26
C CYS A 66 -10.66 -12.97 9.81
N ALA A 67 -11.74 -13.63 10.25
CA ALA A 67 -11.98 -15.05 9.94
C ALA A 67 -12.57 -15.25 8.52
N THR A 68 -13.13 -14.20 7.92
CA THR A 68 -13.77 -14.27 6.60
C THR A 68 -13.49 -13.01 5.79
N PHE A 69 -13.52 -13.14 4.45
CA PHE A 69 -13.42 -11.98 3.56
C PHE A 69 -14.51 -10.93 3.82
N LYS A 70 -15.73 -11.36 4.19
CA LYS A 70 -16.83 -10.44 4.53
C LYS A 70 -16.49 -9.58 5.75
N GLU A 71 -15.94 -10.20 6.78
CA GLU A 71 -15.50 -9.48 7.99
C GLU A 71 -14.34 -8.54 7.65
N ALA A 72 -13.36 -9.00 6.86
CA ALA A 72 -12.25 -8.17 6.38
C ALA A 72 -12.72 -6.91 5.63
N MET A 73 -13.71 -7.04 4.74
CA MET A 73 -14.33 -5.90 4.05
C MET A 73 -15.01 -4.92 5.01
N GLN A 74 -15.75 -5.44 6.00
CA GLN A 74 -16.42 -4.61 7.00
C GLN A 74 -15.39 -3.84 7.85
N VAL A 75 -14.39 -4.54 8.39
CA VAL A 75 -13.32 -3.94 9.20
C VAL A 75 -12.55 -2.89 8.40
N GLY A 76 -12.15 -3.20 7.16
CA GLY A 76 -11.47 -2.24 6.29
C GLY A 76 -12.30 -0.97 6.04
N ALA A 77 -13.59 -1.12 5.76
CA ALA A 77 -14.50 0.02 5.58
C ALA A 77 -14.69 0.86 6.86
N GLU A 78 -14.78 0.22 8.02
CA GLU A 78 -14.89 0.90 9.31
C GLU A 78 -13.61 1.69 9.65
N VAL A 79 -12.42 1.12 9.40
CA VAL A 79 -11.15 1.83 9.54
C VAL A 79 -11.07 3.01 8.57
N TYR A 80 -11.40 2.82 7.29
CA TYR A 80 -11.39 3.88 6.27
C TYR A 80 -12.30 5.06 6.64
N HIS A 81 -13.53 4.80 7.11
CA HIS A 81 -14.43 5.88 7.53
C HIS A 81 -13.98 6.58 8.82
N ASN A 82 -13.29 5.88 9.73
CA ASN A 82 -12.68 6.51 10.90
C ASN A 82 -11.47 7.35 10.49
N LEU A 83 -10.63 6.86 9.58
CA LEU A 83 -9.53 7.62 9.00
C LEU A 83 -10.01 8.92 8.36
N LYS A 84 -11.12 8.89 7.62
CA LYS A 84 -11.76 10.10 7.09
C LYS A 84 -12.04 11.15 8.17
N LYS A 85 -12.56 10.71 9.32
CA LYS A 85 -12.87 11.59 10.46
C LYS A 85 -11.59 12.16 11.07
N VAL A 86 -10.58 11.31 11.31
CA VAL A 86 -9.26 11.72 11.83
C VAL A 86 -8.64 12.77 10.93
N ILE A 87 -8.62 12.53 9.61
CA ILE A 87 -8.08 13.47 8.63
C ILE A 87 -8.87 14.78 8.63
N LYS A 88 -10.22 14.70 8.63
CA LYS A 88 -11.06 15.90 8.68
C LYS A 88 -10.81 16.75 9.91
N GLU A 89 -10.65 16.12 11.08
CA GLU A 89 -10.37 16.81 12.33
C GLU A 89 -8.99 17.47 12.33
N LYS A 90 -7.97 16.81 11.77
CA LYS A 90 -6.59 17.29 11.79
C LYS A 90 -6.27 18.30 10.68
N TYR A 91 -6.77 18.10 9.47
CA TYR A 91 -6.40 18.87 8.27
C TYR A 91 -7.58 19.60 7.61
N GLY A 92 -8.81 19.42 8.11
CA GLY A 92 -10.00 20.06 7.58
C GLY A 92 -10.75 19.24 6.52
N GLN A 93 -11.91 19.75 6.11
CA GLN A 93 -12.85 19.06 5.22
C GLN A 93 -12.24 18.73 3.84
N ASP A 94 -11.46 19.66 3.28
CA ASP A 94 -10.91 19.54 1.93
C ASP A 94 -9.81 18.46 1.84
N ALA A 95 -9.21 18.08 2.97
CA ALA A 95 -8.24 17.00 3.05
C ALA A 95 -8.87 15.60 2.94
N THR A 96 -10.20 15.50 2.91
CA THR A 96 -10.94 14.23 2.76
C THR A 96 -11.37 13.93 1.31
N ASN A 97 -10.85 14.71 0.36
CA ASN A 97 -10.90 14.34 -1.05
C ASN A 97 -10.07 13.06 -1.28
N VAL A 98 -10.44 12.31 -2.30
CA VAL A 98 -9.82 11.01 -2.62
C VAL A 98 -8.97 11.13 -3.88
N GLY A 99 -7.87 10.37 -3.92
CA GLY A 99 -7.05 10.18 -5.11
C GLY A 99 -7.64 9.13 -6.05
N ASP A 100 -6.84 8.72 -7.04
CA ASP A 100 -7.29 7.84 -8.14
C ASP A 100 -7.82 6.48 -7.65
N GLU A 101 -7.29 5.98 -6.54
CA GLU A 101 -7.63 4.67 -5.95
C GLU A 101 -8.65 4.74 -4.80
N GLY A 102 -9.15 5.95 -4.49
CA GLY A 102 -10.14 6.14 -3.43
C GLY A 102 -9.54 6.37 -2.04
N GLY A 103 -8.22 6.24 -1.84
CA GLY A 103 -7.53 6.69 -0.63
C GLY A 103 -7.51 8.22 -0.45
N PHE A 104 -7.33 8.71 0.77
CA PHE A 104 -7.26 10.16 1.04
C PHE A 104 -5.90 10.75 0.68
N ALA A 105 -5.85 12.03 0.31
CA ALA A 105 -4.60 12.74 0.00
C ALA A 105 -4.39 13.98 0.88
N PRO A 106 -4.35 13.85 2.23
CA PRO A 106 -4.08 14.99 3.11
C PRO A 106 -2.65 15.53 2.90
N ASN A 107 -2.42 16.78 3.32
CA ASN A 107 -1.11 17.42 3.24
C ASN A 107 -0.17 16.93 4.37
N ILE A 108 0.16 15.64 4.34
CA ILE A 108 1.07 14.98 5.27
C ILE A 108 2.50 15.46 5.01
N GLN A 109 3.27 15.66 6.08
CA GLN A 109 4.64 16.18 6.01
C GLN A 109 5.71 15.08 6.12
N SER A 110 5.37 13.87 6.57
CA SER A 110 6.31 12.74 6.64
C SER A 110 5.63 11.38 6.52
N ASN A 111 6.38 10.35 6.09
CA ASN A 111 5.87 8.97 6.03
C ASN A 111 5.41 8.45 7.39
N LYS A 112 6.13 8.81 8.48
CA LYS A 112 5.76 8.46 9.86
C LYS A 112 4.38 9.00 10.23
N GLU A 113 4.11 10.26 9.89
CA GLU A 113 2.80 10.88 10.13
C GLU A 113 1.66 10.14 9.39
N GLY A 114 1.92 9.63 8.18
CA GLY A 114 0.99 8.77 7.45
C GLY A 114 0.63 7.50 8.22
N VAL A 115 1.63 6.80 8.76
CA VAL A 115 1.42 5.59 9.57
C VAL A 115 0.71 5.91 10.90
N GLU A 116 1.03 7.05 11.53
CA GLU A 116 0.36 7.51 12.77
C GLU A 116 -1.14 7.78 12.56
N LEU A 117 -1.54 8.31 11.41
CA LEU A 117 -2.96 8.45 11.06
C LEU A 117 -3.66 7.09 10.96
N LEU A 118 -2.99 6.08 10.40
CA LEU A 118 -3.53 4.72 10.34
C LEU A 118 -3.66 4.09 11.73
N MET A 119 -2.67 4.29 12.59
CA MET A 119 -2.70 3.85 13.99
C MET A 119 -3.89 4.43 14.74
N GLU A 120 -4.13 5.74 14.61
CA GLU A 120 -5.28 6.39 15.24
C GLU A 120 -6.61 5.90 14.64
N ALA A 121 -6.68 5.71 13.31
CA ALA A 121 -7.87 5.23 12.64
C ALA A 121 -8.28 3.82 13.09
N ARG A 122 -7.33 2.87 13.13
CA ARG A 122 -7.62 1.49 13.57
C ARG A 122 -7.98 1.40 15.05
N LYS A 123 -7.44 2.31 15.87
CA LYS A 123 -7.80 2.46 17.28
C LYS A 123 -9.23 2.97 17.44
N ARG A 124 -9.59 4.05 16.73
CA ARG A 124 -10.95 4.62 16.78
C ARG A 124 -12.02 3.66 16.25
N SER A 125 -11.67 2.80 15.30
CA SER A 125 -12.58 1.77 14.82
C SER A 125 -12.69 0.55 15.74
N GLY A 126 -11.80 0.41 16.73
CA GLY A 126 -11.77 -0.73 17.65
C GLY A 126 -11.20 -2.02 17.05
N HIS A 127 -10.30 -1.92 16.05
CA HIS A 127 -9.74 -3.07 15.29
C HIS A 127 -8.21 -3.14 15.34
N GLU A 128 -7.60 -2.69 16.44
CA GLU A 128 -6.14 -2.65 16.62
C GLU A 128 -5.48 -4.03 16.54
N ASP A 129 -6.20 -5.07 16.97
CA ASP A 129 -5.77 -6.48 16.99
C ASP A 129 -5.98 -7.19 15.64
N LYS A 130 -6.78 -6.60 14.74
CA LYS A 130 -7.14 -7.23 13.45
C LYS A 130 -6.41 -6.65 12.25
N VAL A 131 -5.97 -5.40 12.34
CA VAL A 131 -5.46 -4.63 11.19
C VAL A 131 -3.97 -4.37 11.34
N VAL A 132 -3.21 -4.82 10.34
CA VAL A 132 -1.80 -4.47 10.09
C VAL A 132 -1.71 -3.55 8.86
N PHE A 133 -0.53 -3.05 8.55
CA PHE A 133 -0.30 -2.11 7.46
C PHE A 133 0.58 -2.70 6.36
N ALA A 134 0.42 -2.16 5.17
CA ALA A 134 1.34 -2.35 4.07
C ALA A 134 1.64 -1.00 3.42
N MET A 135 2.71 -0.93 2.65
CA MET A 135 3.07 0.28 1.91
C MET A 135 3.48 -0.11 0.49
N ASP A 136 3.09 0.69 -0.49
CA ASP A 136 3.80 0.78 -1.77
C ASP A 136 4.61 2.07 -1.75
N VAL A 137 5.92 1.92 -1.85
CA VAL A 137 6.84 3.05 -1.79
C VAL A 137 7.03 3.65 -3.19
N ALA A 138 6.95 2.84 -4.25
CA ALA A 138 7.28 3.22 -5.62
C ALA A 138 8.62 3.98 -5.74
N ALA A 139 9.67 3.46 -5.11
CA ALA A 139 10.91 4.21 -4.89
C ALA A 139 11.64 4.64 -6.17
N SER A 140 11.39 3.96 -7.29
CA SER A 140 11.88 4.35 -8.62
C SER A 140 11.44 5.77 -9.01
N GLU A 141 10.27 6.23 -8.57
CA GLU A 141 9.72 7.56 -8.90
C GLU A 141 10.54 8.71 -8.31
N PHE A 142 11.31 8.43 -7.25
CA PHE A 142 12.16 9.40 -6.57
C PHE A 142 13.62 8.95 -6.47
N TYR A 143 14.00 7.96 -7.27
CA TYR A 143 15.39 7.56 -7.44
C TYR A 143 16.11 8.48 -8.42
N LYS A 144 17.26 8.99 -8.01
CA LYS A 144 18.10 9.86 -8.83
C LYS A 144 19.57 9.73 -8.43
N ASP A 145 20.43 9.50 -9.42
CA ASP A 145 21.89 9.49 -9.26
C ASP A 145 22.39 8.54 -8.14
N GLY A 146 21.79 7.35 -8.00
CA GLY A 146 22.18 6.37 -6.98
C GLY A 146 21.59 6.60 -5.58
N LYS A 147 20.64 7.53 -5.45
CA LYS A 147 20.03 7.94 -4.17
C LYS A 147 18.53 8.15 -4.32
N TYR A 148 17.85 8.33 -3.19
CA TYR A 148 16.40 8.44 -3.09
C TYR A 148 16.01 9.78 -2.46
N ASP A 149 15.24 10.61 -3.16
CA ASP A 149 14.83 11.95 -2.69
C ASP A 149 13.40 11.94 -2.14
N LEU A 150 13.25 11.94 -0.81
CA LEU A 150 11.93 11.95 -0.18
C LEU A 150 11.19 13.31 -0.27
N ASP A 151 11.78 14.34 -0.88
CA ASP A 151 11.13 15.61 -1.19
C ASP A 151 11.07 15.87 -2.70
N PHE A 152 11.11 14.83 -3.55
CA PHE A 152 11.24 14.95 -5.02
C PHE A 152 10.18 15.84 -5.70
N LYS A 153 9.03 16.06 -5.06
CA LYS A 153 7.96 16.95 -5.55
C LYS A 153 8.26 18.44 -5.30
N ASN A 154 9.19 18.75 -4.40
CA ASN A 154 9.62 20.10 -4.09
C ASN A 154 10.81 20.52 -4.97
N LYS A 155 10.55 21.41 -5.92
CA LYS A 155 11.59 21.93 -6.84
C LYS A 155 12.67 22.76 -6.13
N ASP A 156 12.34 23.31 -4.96
CA ASP A 156 13.22 24.14 -4.15
C ASP A 156 13.82 23.36 -2.96
N GLY A 157 13.83 22.02 -3.03
CA GLY A 157 14.41 21.15 -2.01
C GLY A 157 15.90 21.42 -1.79
N ASP A 158 16.33 21.40 -0.53
CA ASP A 158 17.73 21.65 -0.13
C ASP A 158 18.62 20.38 -0.16
N GLY A 159 18.04 19.24 -0.55
CA GLY A 159 18.71 17.94 -0.60
C GLY A 159 18.87 17.26 0.76
N SER A 160 18.32 17.81 1.85
CA SER A 160 18.42 17.24 3.20
C SER A 160 17.69 15.89 3.36
N GLN A 161 16.71 15.61 2.49
CA GLN A 161 15.92 14.39 2.49
C GLN A 161 16.37 13.36 1.45
N VAL A 162 17.58 13.53 0.90
CA VAL A 162 18.19 12.57 -0.04
C VAL A 162 18.93 11.48 0.73
N LEU A 163 18.51 10.24 0.51
CA LEU A 163 18.99 9.05 1.22
C LEU A 163 19.75 8.09 0.30
N THR A 164 20.73 7.38 0.83
CA THR A 164 21.25 6.17 0.20
C THR A 164 20.25 5.02 0.37
N GLY A 165 20.39 3.94 -0.43
CA GLY A 165 19.59 2.72 -0.24
C GLY A 165 19.71 2.14 1.17
N GLU A 166 20.89 2.21 1.80
CA GLU A 166 21.09 1.78 3.19
C GLU A 166 20.31 2.64 4.20
N GLN A 167 20.33 3.97 4.02
CA GLN A 167 19.59 4.88 4.89
C GLN A 167 18.07 4.68 4.74
N LEU A 168 17.60 4.47 3.51
CA LEU A 168 16.20 4.19 3.23
C LEU A 168 15.77 2.83 3.81
N MET A 169 16.60 1.79 3.69
CA MET A 169 16.39 0.50 4.36
C MET A 169 16.27 0.65 5.88
N ASN A 170 17.13 1.45 6.51
CA ASN A 170 17.08 1.67 7.94
C ASN A 170 15.78 2.40 8.36
N MET A 171 15.30 3.35 7.55
CA MET A 171 13.98 3.97 7.77
C MET A 171 12.86 2.93 7.72
N TYR A 172 12.85 2.01 6.75
CA TYR A 172 11.87 0.93 6.70
C TYR A 172 11.93 0.04 7.94
N ARG A 173 13.14 -0.29 8.39
CA ARG A 173 13.36 -1.10 9.60
C ARG A 173 12.81 -0.41 10.85
N GLU A 174 13.08 0.89 11.00
CA GLU A 174 12.56 1.68 12.11
C GLU A 174 11.03 1.69 12.10
N LEU A 175 10.42 2.00 10.95
CA LEU A 175 8.96 1.98 10.80
C LEU A 175 8.37 0.60 11.13
N ALA A 176 8.95 -0.48 10.61
CA ALA A 176 8.46 -1.85 10.86
C ALA A 176 8.70 -2.31 12.31
N SER A 177 9.64 -1.69 13.04
CA SER A 177 9.87 -1.97 14.46
C SER A 177 8.89 -1.24 15.38
N GLU A 178 8.39 -0.08 14.96
CA GLU A 178 7.46 0.76 15.75
C GLU A 178 5.99 0.48 15.40
N TYR A 179 5.71 0.05 14.17
CA TYR A 179 4.38 -0.10 13.61
C TYR A 179 4.16 -1.50 13.03
N PRO A 180 2.92 -1.99 12.98
CA PRO A 180 2.61 -3.32 12.47
C PRO A 180 2.61 -3.33 10.93
N ILE A 181 3.75 -3.05 10.33
CA ILE A 181 3.95 -3.09 8.87
C ILE A 181 4.34 -4.51 8.48
N MET A 182 3.51 -5.14 7.66
CA MET A 182 3.67 -6.55 7.24
C MET A 182 4.22 -6.69 5.82
N SER A 183 4.07 -5.66 4.99
CA SER A 183 4.47 -5.70 3.58
C SER A 183 4.94 -4.32 3.12
N ILE A 184 6.01 -4.31 2.33
CA ILE A 184 6.57 -3.12 1.68
C ILE A 184 6.84 -3.51 0.22
N GLU A 185 6.12 -2.88 -0.69
CA GLU A 185 6.26 -2.99 -2.14
C GLU A 185 7.18 -1.88 -2.67
N ASP A 186 7.94 -2.21 -3.71
CA ASP A 186 8.92 -1.35 -4.39
C ASP A 186 9.76 -0.43 -3.48
N PRO A 187 10.45 -0.99 -2.45
CA PRO A 187 11.24 -0.22 -1.49
C PRO A 187 12.47 0.47 -2.11
N PHE A 188 12.89 0.05 -3.30
CA PHE A 188 14.06 0.58 -4.00
C PHE A 188 13.77 0.70 -5.50
N ASP A 189 14.65 1.40 -6.21
CA ASP A 189 14.58 1.51 -7.66
C ASP A 189 14.58 0.12 -8.31
N GLN A 190 13.80 -0.05 -9.38
CA GLN A 190 13.60 -1.32 -10.09
C GLN A 190 14.92 -2.04 -10.50
N ASP A 191 16.04 -1.32 -10.62
CA ASP A 191 17.34 -1.87 -10.97
C ASP A 191 18.36 -1.89 -9.79
N ASP A 192 17.99 -1.43 -8.59
CA ASP A 192 18.81 -1.46 -7.37
C ASP A 192 18.77 -2.85 -6.67
N TRP A 193 19.11 -3.88 -7.43
CA TRP A 193 19.20 -5.28 -6.97
C TRP A 193 20.01 -5.49 -5.68
N PRO A 194 21.14 -4.78 -5.46
CA PRO A 194 21.87 -4.91 -4.21
C PRO A 194 21.04 -4.47 -2.99
N ALA A 195 20.29 -3.36 -3.09
CA ALA A 195 19.46 -2.88 -1.99
C ALA A 195 18.29 -3.84 -1.69
N TYR A 196 17.61 -4.34 -2.74
CA TYR A 196 16.59 -5.40 -2.59
C TYR A 196 17.15 -6.61 -1.85
N THR A 197 18.29 -7.14 -2.32
CA THR A 197 18.92 -8.32 -1.71
C THR A 197 19.27 -8.09 -0.25
N ALA A 198 19.83 -6.91 0.08
CA ALA A 198 20.21 -6.57 1.43
C ALA A 198 19.00 -6.44 2.37
N MET A 199 17.92 -5.76 1.94
CA MET A 199 16.71 -5.61 2.74
C MET A 199 16.00 -6.95 2.94
N THR A 200 15.82 -7.75 1.89
CA THR A 200 15.19 -9.07 2.02
C THR A 200 16.00 -9.97 2.94
N ALA A 201 17.33 -9.94 2.90
CA ALA A 201 18.16 -10.71 3.83
C ALA A 201 18.06 -10.21 5.29
N ALA A 202 17.87 -8.91 5.51
CA ALA A 202 17.84 -8.30 6.83
C ALA A 202 16.46 -8.31 7.51
N MET A 203 15.38 -8.24 6.73
CA MET A 203 14.01 -8.04 7.23
C MET A 203 13.00 -9.04 6.67
N GLY A 204 13.37 -9.81 5.64
CA GLY A 204 12.50 -10.84 5.10
C GLY A 204 12.25 -11.94 6.13
N THR A 205 10.99 -12.35 6.25
CA THR A 205 10.54 -13.44 7.12
C THR A 205 10.24 -14.69 6.32
#